data_AF-A0A2F0PAW4-F1
#
_entry.id   AF-A0A2F0PAW4-F1
#
_cell.length_a   1.000
_cell.length_b   1.000
_cell.length_c   1.000
_cell.angle_alpha   90.00
_cell.angle_beta   90.00
_cell.angle_gamma   90.00
#
_symmetry.space_group_name_H-M   'P 1'
#
loop_
_entity.id
_entity.type
_entity.pdbx_description
1 polymer ?
#
loop_
_entity_poly.entity_id
_entity_poly.type
_entity_poly.pdbx_seq_one_letter_code
_entity_poly.pdbx_strand_id
1 'polypeptide(L)'
;MDDALKAFEKHNNVLNKKFGVKDREAIAKAMESVNRDQMAKSLAKFSKAFNYIGKTIDRYDTVVAIGKAIETNNWRPVFIQIEALAAGRAATALTAFSFSIILGTPMGFLGFAIITTLVGAFIDEALVEKINKELGI
;
A
#
# COMPACT_ATOMS: atom_id res chain seq x y z
N MET A 1 -11.15 11.55 -0.07
CA MET A 1 -10.88 10.31 0.68
C MET A 1 -11.94 9.23 0.45
N ASP A 2 -13.23 9.53 0.68
CA ASP A 2 -14.29 8.50 0.70
C ASP A 2 -14.44 7.72 -0.62
N ASP A 3 -14.32 8.38 -1.77
CA ASP A 3 -14.40 7.70 -3.08
C ASP A 3 -13.23 6.72 -3.28
N ALA A 4 -12.01 7.12 -2.90
CA ALA A 4 -10.82 6.27 -2.96
C ALA A 4 -10.95 5.05 -2.04
N LEU A 5 -11.48 5.23 -0.82
CA LEU A 5 -11.71 4.14 0.11
C LEU A 5 -12.75 3.16 -0.45
N LYS A 6 -13.84 3.67 -0.99
CA LYS A 6 -14.90 2.86 -1.60
C LYS A 6 -14.40 2.08 -2.80
N ALA A 7 -13.63 2.71 -3.69
CA ALA A 7 -13.01 2.05 -4.83
C ALA A 7 -12.09 0.92 -4.36
N PHE A 8 -11.21 1.19 -3.39
CA PHE A 8 -10.34 0.18 -2.82
C PHE A 8 -11.11 -0.99 -2.18
N GLU A 9 -12.09 -0.71 -1.32
CA GLU A 9 -12.84 -1.75 -0.60
C GLU A 9 -13.62 -2.67 -1.54
N LYS A 10 -14.19 -2.13 -2.63
CA LYS A 10 -14.85 -2.93 -3.67
C LYS A 10 -13.95 -4.05 -4.18
N HIS A 11 -12.67 -3.76 -4.42
CA HIS A 11 -11.72 -4.71 -4.97
C HIS A 11 -11.00 -5.54 -3.91
N ASN A 12 -10.68 -4.94 -2.76
CA ASN A 12 -10.09 -5.66 -1.63
C ASN A 12 -11.03 -6.75 -1.10
N ASN A 13 -12.35 -6.53 -1.15
CA ASN A 13 -13.32 -7.57 -0.79
C ASN A 13 -13.33 -8.76 -1.75
N VAL A 14 -13.02 -8.57 -3.04
CA VAL A 14 -12.86 -9.67 -3.99
C VAL A 14 -11.58 -10.45 -3.70
N LEU A 15 -10.48 -9.74 -3.44
CA LEU A 15 -9.22 -10.33 -3.01
C LEU A 15 -9.38 -11.16 -1.72
N ASN A 16 -10.01 -10.60 -0.69
CA ASN A 16 -10.24 -11.28 0.59
C ASN A 16 -11.12 -12.55 0.46
N LYS A 17 -11.92 -12.68 -0.60
CA LYS A 17 -12.68 -13.90 -0.88
C LYS A 17 -11.82 -14.99 -1.56
N LYS A 18 -10.80 -14.59 -2.33
CA LYS A 18 -9.89 -15.52 -3.02
C LYS A 18 -8.80 -16.07 -2.11
N PHE A 19 -8.43 -15.35 -1.07
CA PHE A 19 -7.36 -15.71 -0.15
C PHE A 19 -7.85 -15.94 1.27
N GLY A 20 -7.34 -17.00 1.91
CA GLY A 20 -7.79 -17.40 3.23
C GLY A 20 -7.28 -16.48 4.34
N VAL A 21 -7.76 -16.72 5.56
CA VAL A 21 -7.27 -16.02 6.77
C VAL A 21 -5.75 -16.19 6.94
N LYS A 22 -5.24 -17.41 6.74
CA LYS A 22 -3.81 -17.72 6.89
C LYS A 22 -2.92 -16.92 5.93
N ASP A 23 -3.37 -16.70 4.70
CA ASP A 23 -2.62 -15.91 3.71
C ASP A 23 -2.51 -14.44 4.16
N ARG A 24 -3.60 -13.90 4.71
CA ARG A 24 -3.66 -12.53 5.24
C ARG A 24 -2.80 -12.38 6.49
N GLU A 25 -2.85 -13.33 7.41
CA GLU A 25 -1.99 -13.37 8.60
C GLU A 25 -0.50 -13.44 8.24
N ALA A 26 -0.13 -14.24 7.22
CA ALA A 26 1.25 -14.34 6.78
C ALA A 26 1.78 -13.00 6.25
N ILE A 27 0.95 -12.26 5.50
CA ILE A 27 1.33 -10.94 4.99
C ILE A 27 1.38 -9.90 6.11
N ALA A 28 0.42 -9.93 7.05
CA ALA A 28 0.44 -9.03 8.21
C ALA A 28 1.74 -9.20 9.00
N LYS A 29 2.15 -10.44 9.28
CA LYS A 29 3.44 -10.75 9.92
C LYS A 29 4.64 -10.28 9.08
N ALA A 30 4.60 -10.46 7.77
CA ALA A 30 5.65 -9.97 6.89
C ALA A 30 5.80 -8.44 6.99
N MET A 31 4.69 -7.70 7.00
CA MET A 31 4.66 -6.24 7.15
C MET A 31 5.15 -5.79 8.54
N GLU A 32 4.80 -6.52 9.61
CA GLU A 32 5.32 -6.25 10.97
C GLU A 32 6.82 -6.51 11.10
N SER A 33 7.36 -7.46 10.33
CA SER A 33 8.79 -7.79 10.33
C SER A 33 9.66 -6.83 9.51
N VAL A 34 9.05 -5.83 8.85
CA VAL A 34 9.78 -4.84 8.05
C VAL A 34 10.79 -4.11 8.91
N ASN A 35 12.06 -4.15 8.50
CA ASN A 35 13.10 -3.35 9.15
C ASN A 35 12.96 -1.87 8.76
N ARG A 36 12.78 -1.00 9.75
CA ARG A 36 12.60 0.46 9.56
C ARG A 36 13.76 1.11 8.79
N ASP A 37 15.01 0.72 9.06
CA ASP A 37 16.18 1.27 8.37
C ASP A 37 16.24 0.82 6.91
N GLN A 38 15.93 -0.44 6.63
CA GLN A 38 15.86 -0.96 5.26
C GLN A 38 14.74 -0.30 4.45
N MET A 39 13.60 -0.07 5.09
CA MET A 39 12.49 0.66 4.48
C MET A 39 12.88 2.11 4.18
N ALA A 40 13.51 2.81 5.13
CA ALA A 40 13.97 4.19 4.92
C ALA A 40 14.99 4.28 3.77
N LYS A 41 15.93 3.34 3.68
CA LYS A 41 16.90 3.25 2.56
C LYS A 41 16.20 3.02 1.23
N SER A 42 15.21 2.12 1.18
CA SER A 42 14.45 1.81 -0.02
C SER A 42 13.61 3.01 -0.46
N LEU A 43 12.92 3.66 0.47
CA LEU A 43 12.15 4.87 0.23
C LEU A 43 13.04 6.00 -0.28
N ALA A 44 14.22 6.22 0.29
CA ALA A 44 15.17 7.23 -0.18
C ALA A 44 15.64 6.94 -1.62
N LYS A 45 15.95 5.68 -1.93
CA LYS A 45 16.34 5.24 -3.28
C LYS A 45 15.23 5.53 -4.31
N PHE A 46 13.99 5.13 -4.02
CA PHE A 46 12.87 5.36 -4.93
C PHE A 46 12.44 6.82 -5.00
N SER A 47 12.49 7.55 -3.88
CA SER A 47 12.24 8.99 -3.88
C SER A 47 13.22 9.71 -4.81
N LYS A 48 14.51 9.37 -4.75
CA LYS A 48 15.50 9.91 -5.69
C LYS A 48 15.20 9.51 -7.14
N ALA A 49 14.88 8.24 -7.39
CA ALA A 49 14.55 7.75 -8.73
C ALA A 49 13.33 8.44 -9.34
N PHE A 50 12.34 8.77 -8.51
CA PHE A 50 11.10 9.43 -8.93
C PHE A 50 11.15 10.97 -8.76
N ASN A 51 12.32 11.55 -8.47
CA ASN A 51 12.53 13.00 -8.28
C ASN A 51 11.65 13.63 -7.17
N TYR A 52 11.35 12.85 -6.12
CA TYR A 52 10.65 13.33 -4.93
C TYR A 52 11.65 13.83 -3.88
N ILE A 53 11.59 15.14 -3.58
CA ILE A 53 12.48 15.86 -2.64
C ILE A 53 11.67 16.38 -1.43
N GLY A 54 10.75 15.57 -0.90
CA GLY A 54 9.94 15.95 0.26
C GLY A 54 10.62 15.66 1.61
N LYS A 55 10.10 16.25 2.69
CA LYS A 55 10.55 15.96 4.06
C LYS A 55 10.45 14.45 4.34
N THR A 56 11.46 13.88 4.98
CA THR A 56 11.45 12.52 5.52
C THR A 56 10.41 12.42 6.63
N ILE A 57 9.17 12.10 6.24
CA ILE A 57 8.15 11.65 7.19
C ILE A 57 8.49 10.20 7.51
N ASP A 58 8.54 9.86 8.79
CA ASP A 58 8.62 8.47 9.21
C ASP A 58 7.33 7.75 8.77
N ARG A 59 7.46 6.88 7.77
CA ARG A 59 6.33 6.16 7.16
C ARG A 59 6.20 4.73 7.67
N TYR A 60 7.00 4.36 8.66
CA TYR A 60 6.98 3.03 9.25
C TYR A 60 5.60 2.70 9.85
N ASP A 61 5.00 3.64 10.57
CA ASP A 61 3.67 3.47 11.17
C ASP A 61 2.59 3.17 10.12
N THR A 62 2.74 3.69 8.89
CA THR A 62 1.82 3.40 7.78
C THR A 62 1.95 1.96 7.30
N VAL A 63 3.15 1.40 7.27
CA VAL A 63 3.35 -0.02 6.91
C VAL A 63 2.76 -0.94 7.96
N VAL A 64 2.96 -0.63 9.24
CA VAL A 64 2.33 -1.36 10.35
C VAL A 64 0.80 -1.27 10.27
N ALA A 65 0.26 -0.08 9.99
CA ALA A 65 -1.18 0.11 9.80
C ALA A 65 -1.72 -0.70 8.62
N ILE A 66 -0.97 -0.80 7.51
CA ILE A 66 -1.33 -1.65 6.38
C ILE A 66 -1.35 -3.12 6.80
N GLY A 67 -0.33 -3.61 7.52
CA GLY A 67 -0.32 -4.98 8.05
C GLY A 67 -1.56 -5.30 8.88
N LYS A 68 -1.92 -4.40 9.81
CA LYS A 68 -3.15 -4.51 10.62
C LYS A 68 -4.42 -4.48 9.77
N ALA A 69 -4.47 -3.65 8.74
CA ALA A 69 -5.63 -3.54 7.86
C ALA A 69 -5.83 -4.81 7.01
N ILE A 70 -4.74 -5.48 6.61
CA ILE A 70 -4.81 -6.77 5.89
C ILE A 70 -5.45 -7.85 6.76
N GLU A 71 -5.11 -7.89 8.05
CA GLU A 71 -5.68 -8.83 9.00
C GLU A 71 -7.15 -8.51 9.34
N THR A 72 -7.40 -7.26 9.75
CA THR A 72 -8.70 -6.82 10.31
C THR A 72 -9.72 -6.36 9.27
N ASN A 73 -9.28 -6.16 8.02
CA ASN A 73 -10.05 -5.51 6.95
C ASN A 73 -10.52 -4.08 7.30
N ASN A 74 -9.88 -3.40 8.26
CA ASN A 74 -10.18 -2.01 8.61
C ASN A 74 -9.19 -1.05 7.95
N TRP A 75 -9.56 -0.49 6.79
CA TRP A 75 -8.67 0.32 5.95
C TRP A 75 -8.74 1.82 6.21
N ARG A 76 -9.77 2.29 6.90
CA ARG A 76 -9.97 3.72 7.17
C ARG A 76 -8.75 4.39 7.84
N PRO A 77 -8.08 3.79 8.85
CA PRO A 77 -6.88 4.38 9.44
C PRO A 77 -5.72 4.51 8.46
N VAL A 78 -5.54 3.54 7.54
CA VAL A 78 -4.51 3.59 6.49
C VAL A 78 -4.78 4.75 5.55
N PHE A 79 -6.04 4.94 5.17
CA PHE A 79 -6.44 6.02 4.27
C PHE A 79 -6.16 7.40 4.85
N ILE A 80 -6.47 7.60 6.13
CA ILE A 80 -6.16 8.85 6.85
C ILE A 80 -4.66 9.14 6.85
N GLN A 81 -3.83 8.12 7.11
CA GLN A 81 -2.38 8.31 7.08
C GLN A 81 -1.88 8.62 5.67
N ILE A 82 -2.35 7.91 4.65
CA ILE A 82 -1.96 8.16 3.26
C ILE A 82 -2.39 9.55 2.78
N GLU A 83 -3.57 10.03 3.17
CA GLU A 83 -4.02 11.38 2.82
C GLU A 83 -3.09 12.46 3.40
N ALA A 84 -2.64 12.30 4.65
CA ALA A 84 -1.63 13.16 5.24
C ALA A 84 -0.28 13.09 4.51
N LEU A 85 0.07 11.91 3.99
CA LEU A 85 1.28 11.69 3.19
C LEU A 85 1.21 12.28 1.78
N ALA A 86 0.00 12.48 1.25
CA ALA A 86 -0.28 12.85 -0.13
C ALA A 86 -0.46 14.36 -0.35
N ALA A 87 -0.59 15.16 0.70
CA ALA A 87 -0.75 16.61 0.59
C ALA A 87 0.39 17.26 -0.23
N GLY A 88 0.05 17.81 -1.41
CA GLY A 88 0.91 18.66 -2.23
C GLY A 88 1.63 18.03 -3.44
N ARG A 89 2.05 16.74 -3.40
CA ARG A 89 2.71 16.00 -4.51
C ARG A 89 2.46 14.47 -4.45
N ALA A 90 1.19 14.10 -4.35
CA ALA A 90 0.69 12.79 -3.92
C ALA A 90 1.25 11.56 -4.65
N ALA A 91 1.10 11.50 -5.98
CA ALA A 91 1.25 10.25 -6.72
C ALA A 91 2.69 9.72 -6.73
N THR A 92 3.68 10.60 -6.94
CA THR A 92 5.10 10.23 -6.96
C THR A 92 5.59 9.73 -5.61
N ALA A 93 5.20 10.42 -4.53
CA ALA A 93 5.56 10.03 -3.17
C ALA A 93 4.89 8.71 -2.76
N LEU A 94 3.62 8.55 -3.12
CA LEU A 94 2.88 7.31 -2.92
C LEU A 94 3.53 6.16 -3.67
N THR A 95 3.86 6.35 -4.95
CA THR A 95 4.53 5.34 -5.77
C THR A 95 5.87 4.93 -5.16
N ALA A 96 6.72 5.89 -4.76
CA ALA A 96 8.00 5.60 -4.10
C ALA A 96 7.81 4.75 -2.83
N PHE A 97 6.79 5.07 -2.04
CA PHE A 97 6.41 4.34 -0.85
C PHE A 97 5.92 2.92 -1.17
N SER A 98 5.07 2.74 -2.18
CA SER A 98 4.62 1.40 -2.62
C SER A 98 5.79 0.51 -3.01
N PHE A 99 6.70 1.04 -3.83
CA PHE A 99 7.89 0.30 -4.28
C PHE A 99 8.82 -0.05 -3.12
N SER A 100 8.93 0.82 -2.10
CA SER A 100 9.69 0.49 -0.90
C SER A 100 9.10 -0.68 -0.12
N ILE A 101 7.77 -0.82 -0.09
CA ILE A 101 7.09 -1.94 0.57
C ILE A 101 7.25 -3.20 -0.30
N ILE A 102 6.88 -3.14 -1.57
CA ILE A 102 6.89 -4.28 -2.51
C ILE A 102 8.26 -4.95 -2.59
N LEU A 103 9.33 -4.15 -2.64
CA LEU A 103 10.70 -4.66 -2.76
C LEU A 103 11.40 -4.83 -1.41
N GLY A 104 10.84 -4.26 -0.35
CA GLY A 104 11.35 -4.38 1.01
C GLY A 104 10.78 -5.54 1.83
N THR A 105 9.71 -6.19 1.33
CA THR A 105 8.94 -7.16 2.11
C THR A 105 8.55 -8.39 1.28
N PRO A 106 8.74 -9.63 1.77
CA PRO A 106 8.35 -10.85 1.07
C PRO A 106 6.84 -11.11 1.19
N MET A 107 6.00 -10.30 0.54
CA MET A 107 4.54 -10.27 0.73
C MET A 107 3.73 -11.17 -0.22
N GLY A 108 4.38 -11.83 -1.19
CA GLY A 108 3.71 -12.66 -2.19
C GLY A 108 2.72 -11.89 -3.09
N PHE A 109 1.94 -12.63 -3.89
CA PHE A 109 1.01 -12.06 -4.86
C PHE A 109 -0.12 -11.26 -4.20
N LEU A 110 -0.73 -11.77 -3.13
CA LEU A 110 -1.82 -11.07 -2.44
C LEU A 110 -1.35 -9.73 -1.87
N GLY A 111 -0.20 -9.69 -1.19
CA GLY A 111 0.33 -8.43 -0.66
C GLY A 111 0.62 -7.43 -1.77
N PHE A 112 1.21 -7.90 -2.88
CA PHE A 112 1.44 -7.07 -4.06
C PHE A 112 0.12 -6.51 -4.64
N ALA A 113 -0.90 -7.35 -4.79
CA ALA A 113 -2.21 -6.96 -5.31
C ALA A 113 -2.89 -5.91 -4.41
N ILE A 114 -2.85 -6.09 -3.08
CA ILE A 114 -3.40 -5.15 -2.12
C ILE A 114 -2.68 -3.79 -2.20
N ILE A 115 -1.34 -3.78 -2.17
CA ILE A 115 -0.57 -2.53 -2.18
C ILE A 115 -0.75 -1.75 -3.49
N THR A 116 -0.74 -2.46 -4.62
CA THR A 116 -0.95 -1.82 -5.94
C THR A 116 -2.37 -1.28 -6.07
N THR A 117 -3.39 -2.04 -5.64
CA THR A 117 -4.80 -1.58 -5.62
C THR A 117 -4.97 -0.38 -4.69
N LEU A 118 -4.37 -0.40 -3.50
CA LEU A 118 -4.39 0.70 -2.53
C LEU A 118 -3.85 1.98 -3.15
N VAL A 119 -2.69 1.90 -3.79
CA VAL A 119 -2.03 3.07 -4.39
C VAL A 119 -2.77 3.54 -5.63
N GLY A 120 -3.27 2.61 -6.43
CA GLY A 120 -4.15 2.90 -7.56
C GLY A 120 -5.34 3.76 -7.13
N ALA A 121 -5.99 3.41 -6.01
CA ALA A 121 -7.17 4.12 -5.52
C ALA A 121 -6.89 5.57 -5.12
N PHE A 122 -5.65 5.91 -4.76
CA PHE A 122 -5.23 7.29 -4.49
C PHE A 122 -4.79 8.07 -5.73
N ILE A 123 -4.59 7.40 -6.86
CA ILE A 123 -4.18 8.02 -8.12
C ILE A 123 -5.40 8.23 -9.02
N ASP A 124 -6.11 7.15 -9.37
CA ASP A 124 -7.25 7.16 -10.29
C ASP A 124 -8.05 5.85 -10.18
N GLU A 125 -9.38 5.93 -10.21
CA GLU A 125 -10.27 4.76 -10.28
C GLU A 125 -10.00 3.91 -11.53
N ALA A 126 -9.71 4.53 -12.68
CA ALA A 126 -9.39 3.81 -13.91
C ALA A 126 -8.11 2.97 -13.78
N LEU A 127 -7.15 3.42 -12.96
CA LEU A 127 -5.94 2.66 -12.67
C LEU A 127 -6.26 1.43 -11.80
N VAL A 128 -7.17 1.57 -10.84
CA VAL A 128 -7.65 0.44 -10.04
C VAL A 128 -8.29 -0.62 -10.92
N GLU A 129 -9.21 -0.24 -11.82
CA GLU A 129 -9.85 -1.18 -12.74
C GLU A 129 -8.83 -1.91 -13.64
N LYS A 130 -7.85 -1.17 -14.16
CA LYS A 130 -6.76 -1.76 -14.95
C LYS A 130 -5.94 -2.76 -14.14
N ILE A 131 -5.52 -2.39 -12.92
CA ILE A 131 -4.78 -3.28 -12.02
C ILE A 131 -5.57 -4.57 -11.79
N ASN A 132 -6.88 -4.45 -11.53
CA ASN A 132 -7.70 -5.61 -11.27
C ASN A 132 -7.78 -6.56 -12.47
N LYS A 133 -7.99 -6.00 -13.66
CA LYS A 133 -7.99 -6.76 -14.92
C LYS A 133 -6.67 -7.52 -15.14
N GLU A 134 -5.53 -6.85 -14.95
CA GLU A 134 -4.20 -7.45 -15.12
C GLU A 134 -3.90 -8.54 -14.08
N LEU A 135 -4.41 -8.36 -12.86
CA LEU A 135 -4.25 -9.31 -11.76
C LEU A 135 -5.33 -10.41 -11.77
N GLY A 136 -6.27 -10.38 -12.72
CA GLY A 136 -7.35 -11.36 -12.85
C GLY A 136 -8.29 -11.38 -11.63
N ILE A 137 -8.51 -10.23 -11.00
CA ILE A 137 -9.32 -10.01 -9.80
C ILE A 137 -10.54 -9.14 -10.04
#